data_AF-A0A954MLQ8-F1
#
_entry.id   AF-A0A954MLQ8-F1
#
_cell.length_a   1.000
_cell.length_b   1.000
_cell.length_c   1.000
_cell.angle_alpha   90.00
_cell.angle_beta   90.00
_cell.angle_gamma   90.00
#
_symmetry.space_group_name_H-M   'P 1'
#
loop_
_entity.id
_entity.type
_entity.pdbx_description
1 polymer ?
#
loop_
_entity_poly.entity_id
_entity_poly.type
_entity_poly.pdbx_seq_one_letter_code
_entity_poly.pdbx_strand_id
1 'polypeptide(L)'
;MVWLIAGVVSLAVLAGIALLAPRLAQRTLQREEQRAIQEFRHRREVLEARFFELASATGKPRGLRWKHCDWKDAVRFAREVESGEIAAFAAVEIHFEAIAGSDMEDVAAVGDVRDASAVFHCHEGQWGTGGKALFNMAPELAVERLAGQYTPLRIAENESASARMT
;
A
#
# COMPACT_ATOMS: atom_id res chain seq x y z
N MET A 1 -49.22 -14.15 27.73
CA MET A 1 -49.05 -14.73 26.37
C MET A 1 -48.46 -13.72 25.39
N VAL A 2 -49.05 -12.54 25.20
CA VAL A 2 -48.53 -11.47 24.30
C VAL A 2 -47.07 -11.06 24.63
N TRP A 3 -46.74 -10.88 25.91
CA TRP A 3 -45.38 -10.55 26.35
C TRP A 3 -44.32 -11.61 26.03
N LEU A 4 -44.69 -12.90 26.00
CA LEU A 4 -43.78 -13.98 25.63
C LEU A 4 -43.50 -13.98 24.12
N ILE A 5 -44.53 -13.76 23.31
CA ILE A 5 -44.38 -13.64 21.86
C ILE A 5 -43.50 -12.43 21.52
N ALA A 6 -43.73 -11.29 22.17
CA ALA A 6 -42.92 -10.08 21.99
C ALA A 6 -41.44 -10.30 22.40
N GLY A 7 -41.19 -11.05 23.48
CA GLY A 7 -39.85 -11.42 23.91
C GLY A 7 -39.12 -12.33 22.91
N VAL A 8 -39.81 -13.36 22.40
CA VAL A 8 -39.24 -14.29 21.41
C VAL A 8 -38.95 -13.58 20.09
N VAL A 9 -39.84 -12.72 19.62
CA VAL A 9 -39.63 -11.94 18.40
C VAL A 9 -38.43 -10.99 18.55
N SER A 10 -38.33 -10.28 19.68
CA SER A 10 -37.18 -9.41 19.97
C SER A 10 -35.86 -10.18 19.98
N LEU A 11 -35.83 -11.36 20.60
CA LEU A 11 -34.63 -12.20 20.65
C LEU A 11 -34.24 -12.72 19.26
N ALA A 12 -35.22 -13.13 18.44
CA ALA A 12 -34.99 -13.58 17.08
C ALA A 12 -34.44 -12.46 16.19
N VAL A 13 -34.94 -11.23 16.34
CA VAL A 13 -34.44 -10.04 15.62
C VAL A 13 -33.00 -9.72 16.03
N LEU A 14 -32.71 -9.68 17.34
CA LEU A 14 -31.35 -9.43 17.84
C LEU A 14 -30.36 -10.50 17.37
N ALA A 15 -30.75 -11.77 17.42
CA ALA A 15 -29.95 -12.87 16.89
C ALA A 15 -29.72 -12.74 15.38
N GLY A 16 -30.75 -12.37 14.62
CA GLY A 16 -30.65 -12.10 13.18
C GLY A 16 -29.66 -10.99 12.87
N ILE A 17 -29.72 -9.86 13.60
CA ILE A 17 -28.79 -8.74 13.45
C ILE A 17 -27.36 -9.17 13.80
N ALA A 18 -27.16 -9.84 14.94
CA ALA A 18 -25.83 -10.30 15.37
C ALA A 18 -25.18 -11.26 14.36
N LEU A 19 -25.97 -12.07 13.64
CA LEU A 19 -25.49 -13.00 12.63
C LEU A 19 -25.25 -12.35 11.24
N LEU A 20 -26.00 -11.28 10.90
CA LEU A 20 -25.96 -10.64 9.58
C LEU A 20 -25.05 -9.41 9.53
N ALA A 21 -25.03 -8.60 10.59
CA ALA A 21 -24.23 -7.38 10.68
C ALA A 21 -22.74 -7.58 10.34
N PRO A 22 -22.01 -8.56 10.94
CA PRO A 22 -20.60 -8.75 10.62
C PRO A 22 -20.38 -9.14 9.15
N ARG A 23 -21.30 -9.92 8.55
CA ARG A 23 -21.19 -10.32 7.15
C ARG A 23 -21.42 -9.15 6.20
N LEU A 24 -22.36 -8.27 6.51
CA LEU A 24 -22.61 -7.07 5.71
C LEU A 24 -21.45 -6.08 5.82
N ALA A 25 -20.94 -5.86 7.04
CA ALA A 25 -19.77 -5.02 7.28
C ALA A 25 -18.51 -5.55 6.57
N GLN A 26 -18.28 -6.87 6.58
CA GLN A 26 -17.18 -7.48 5.83
C GLN A 26 -17.31 -7.25 4.32
N ARG A 27 -18.53 -7.33 3.77
CA ARG A 27 -18.77 -7.10 2.35
C ARG A 27 -18.55 -5.65 1.94
N THR A 28 -18.92 -4.68 2.79
CA THR A 28 -18.66 -3.26 2.50
C THR A 28 -17.16 -2.98 2.53
N LEU A 29 -16.45 -3.49 3.54
CA LEU A 29 -14.99 -3.35 3.65
C LEU A 29 -14.27 -3.96 2.43
N GLN A 30 -14.66 -5.16 1.99
CA GLN A 30 -14.07 -5.79 0.80
C GLN A 30 -14.31 -4.97 -0.47
N ARG A 31 -15.50 -4.36 -0.62
CA ARG A 31 -15.81 -3.49 -1.77
C ARG A 31 -14.98 -2.22 -1.75
N GLU A 32 -14.78 -1.62 -0.58
CA GLU A 32 -13.93 -0.45 -0.40
C GLU A 32 -12.48 -0.79 -0.75
N GLU A 33 -11.96 -1.93 -0.29
CA GLU A 33 -10.62 -2.41 -0.63
C GLU A 33 -10.45 -2.60 -2.14
N GLN A 34 -11.40 -3.29 -2.79
CA GLN A 34 -11.36 -3.50 -4.24
C GLN A 34 -11.40 -2.20 -5.02
N ARG A 35 -12.24 -1.24 -4.61
CA ARG A 35 -12.32 0.09 -5.24
C ARG A 35 -11.02 0.86 -5.07
N ALA A 36 -10.45 0.88 -3.86
CA ALA A 36 -9.18 1.55 -3.62
C ALA A 36 -8.05 0.93 -4.46
N ILE A 37 -7.97 -0.40 -4.55
CA ILE A 37 -6.97 -1.09 -5.38
C ILE A 37 -7.16 -0.76 -6.86
N GLN A 38 -8.38 -0.76 -7.37
CA GLN A 38 -8.67 -0.39 -8.76
C GLN A 38 -8.27 1.06 -9.05
N GLU A 39 -8.60 1.97 -8.15
CA GLU A 39 -8.24 3.38 -8.28
C GLU A 39 -6.72 3.59 -8.26
N PHE A 40 -6.00 2.87 -7.39
CA PHE A 40 -4.54 2.90 -7.38
C PHE A 40 -3.97 2.48 -8.73
N ARG A 41 -4.44 1.36 -9.27
CA ARG A 41 -4.00 0.84 -10.57
C ARG A 41 -4.26 1.85 -11.69
N HIS A 42 -5.43 2.50 -11.66
CA HIS A 42 -5.79 3.52 -12.64
C HIS A 42 -4.91 4.77 -12.55
N ARG A 43 -4.56 5.22 -11.35
CA ARG A 43 -3.75 6.44 -11.10
C ARG A 43 -2.27 6.19 -10.94
N ARG A 44 -1.82 4.95 -11.16
CA ARG A 44 -0.47 4.49 -10.81
C ARG A 44 0.62 5.43 -11.33
N GLU A 45 0.61 5.71 -12.62
CA GLU A 45 1.63 6.55 -13.27
C GLU A 45 1.70 7.97 -12.68
N VAL A 46 0.54 8.57 -12.38
CA VAL A 46 0.46 9.91 -11.77
C VAL A 46 0.99 9.89 -10.34
N LEU A 47 0.68 8.84 -9.58
CA LEU A 47 1.18 8.67 -8.22
C LEU A 47 2.70 8.46 -8.21
N GLU A 48 3.22 7.66 -9.14
CA GLU A 48 4.64 7.39 -9.33
C GLU A 48 5.43 8.66 -9.67
N ALA A 49 4.90 9.49 -10.59
CA ALA A 49 5.49 10.80 -10.90
C ALA A 49 5.51 11.72 -9.66
N ARG A 50 4.38 11.83 -8.96
CA ARG A 50 4.26 12.65 -7.74
C ARG A 50 5.17 12.15 -6.62
N PHE A 51 5.36 10.84 -6.51
CA PHE A 51 6.32 10.26 -5.57
C PHE A 51 7.73 10.75 -5.86
N PHE A 52 8.18 10.68 -7.12
CA PHE A 52 9.53 11.10 -7.48
C PHE A 52 9.77 12.58 -7.19
N GLU A 53 8.81 13.45 -7.53
CA GLU A 53 8.87 14.88 -7.21
C GLU A 53 9.04 15.14 -5.71
N LEU A 54 8.21 14.51 -4.88
CA LEU A 54 8.26 14.71 -3.43
C LEU A 54 9.50 14.09 -2.80
N ALA A 55 9.86 12.87 -3.22
CA ALA A 55 10.98 12.14 -2.66
C ALA A 55 12.32 12.81 -2.98
N SER A 56 12.52 13.24 -4.23
CA SER A 56 13.72 13.96 -4.66
C SER A 56 13.89 15.31 -3.95
N ALA A 57 12.79 16.00 -3.65
CA ALA A 57 12.80 17.24 -2.89
C ALA A 57 13.23 17.07 -1.42
N THR A 58 13.18 15.86 -0.86
CA THR A 58 13.58 15.63 0.55
C THR A 58 15.09 15.69 0.80
N GLY A 59 15.92 15.58 -0.25
CA GLY A 59 17.39 15.56 -0.13
C GLY A 59 17.96 14.35 0.63
N LYS A 60 17.17 13.28 0.79
CA LYS A 60 17.60 12.01 1.40
C LYS A 60 17.82 10.96 0.31
N PRO A 61 18.90 10.16 0.32
CA PRO A 61 20.01 10.18 1.28
C PRO A 61 20.92 11.40 1.13
N ARG A 62 21.60 11.81 2.22
CA ARG A 62 22.52 12.96 2.20
C ARG A 62 23.68 12.71 1.23
N GLY A 63 24.11 13.76 0.52
CA GLY A 63 25.21 13.68 -0.45
C GLY A 63 24.81 13.08 -1.80
N LEU A 64 23.53 12.68 -1.97
CA LEU A 64 23.02 12.08 -3.19
C LEU A 64 21.87 12.87 -3.78
N ARG A 65 21.86 13.00 -5.10
CA ARG A 65 20.74 13.52 -5.88
C ARG A 65 19.99 12.37 -6.54
N TRP A 66 18.67 12.42 -6.46
CA TRP A 66 17.79 11.50 -7.18
C TRP A 66 17.85 11.81 -8.66
N LYS A 67 18.05 10.78 -9.48
CA LYS A 67 18.14 10.93 -10.94
C LYS A 67 16.86 10.46 -11.63
N HIS A 68 16.46 9.23 -11.38
CA HIS A 68 15.21 8.64 -11.89
C HIS A 68 14.80 7.41 -11.07
N CYS A 69 13.59 6.92 -11.34
CA CYS A 69 13.02 5.72 -10.76
C CYS A 69 12.63 4.74 -11.86
N ASP A 70 13.01 3.47 -11.68
CA ASP A 70 12.57 2.35 -12.51
C ASP A 70 11.51 1.55 -11.74
N TRP A 71 10.25 1.76 -12.10
CA TRP A 71 9.10 1.13 -11.45
C TRP A 71 8.92 -0.32 -11.89
N LYS A 72 8.61 -1.21 -10.95
CA LYS A 72 8.35 -2.63 -11.21
C LYS A 72 6.88 -2.94 -10.97
N ASP A 73 6.36 -4.00 -11.58
CA ASP A 73 4.93 -4.37 -11.44
C ASP A 73 4.53 -4.87 -10.06
N ALA A 74 5.49 -5.28 -9.23
CA ALA A 74 5.23 -5.78 -7.90
C ALA A 74 4.67 -4.67 -6.99
N VAL A 75 3.44 -4.88 -6.52
CA VAL A 75 2.78 -4.00 -5.54
C VAL A 75 2.12 -4.87 -4.48
N ARG A 76 2.34 -4.51 -3.20
CA ARG A 76 1.62 -5.11 -2.08
C ARG A 76 0.73 -4.09 -1.41
N PHE A 77 -0.49 -4.52 -1.10
CA PHE A 77 -1.46 -3.68 -0.43
C PHE A 77 -1.63 -4.17 1.01
N ALA A 78 -1.75 -3.24 1.93
CA ALA A 78 -1.98 -3.53 3.32
C ALA A 78 -2.89 -2.48 3.95
N ARG A 79 -3.52 -2.82 5.06
CA ARG A 79 -4.30 -1.89 5.87
C ARG A 79 -3.46 -1.46 7.06
N GLU A 80 -3.31 -0.16 7.25
CA GLU A 80 -2.69 0.39 8.44
C GLU A 80 -3.56 0.11 9.66
N VAL A 81 -2.97 -0.37 10.75
CA VAL A 81 -3.68 -0.84 11.94
C VAL A 81 -4.27 0.32 12.74
N GLU A 82 -3.57 1.45 12.80
CA GLU A 82 -3.98 2.62 13.60
C GLU A 82 -5.07 3.44 12.92
N SER A 83 -4.85 3.84 11.67
CA SER A 83 -5.79 4.68 10.90
C SER A 83 -6.89 3.86 10.20
N GLY A 84 -6.65 2.58 9.96
CA GLY A 84 -7.49 1.75 9.10
C GLY A 84 -7.34 2.06 7.61
N GLU A 85 -6.45 2.97 7.20
CA GLU A 85 -6.25 3.36 5.81
C GLU A 85 -5.60 2.25 4.99
N ILE A 86 -5.84 2.25 3.68
CA ILE A 86 -5.20 1.31 2.77
C ILE A 86 -3.90 1.94 2.29
N ALA A 87 -2.80 1.20 2.43
CA ALA A 87 -1.49 1.54 1.90
C ALA A 87 -1.12 0.62 0.74
N ALA A 88 -0.37 1.17 -0.21
CA ALA A 88 0.28 0.43 -1.28
C ALA A 88 1.80 0.58 -1.18
N PHE A 89 2.49 -0.54 -1.30
CA PHE A 89 3.95 -0.66 -1.33
C PHE A 89 4.32 -1.08 -2.74
N ALA A 90 4.82 -0.14 -3.56
CA ALA A 90 5.21 -0.41 -4.93
C ALA A 90 6.71 -0.58 -5.04
N ALA A 91 7.16 -1.63 -5.73
CA ALA A 91 8.57 -1.88 -5.97
C ALA A 91 9.13 -0.84 -6.95
N VAL A 92 10.27 -0.26 -6.57
CA VAL A 92 10.97 0.75 -7.36
C VAL A 92 12.47 0.60 -7.18
N GLU A 93 13.20 0.68 -8.28
CA GLU A 93 14.65 0.86 -8.29
C GLU A 93 14.94 2.36 -8.40
N ILE A 94 15.69 2.91 -7.45
CA ILE A 94 15.99 4.34 -7.38
C ILE A 94 17.45 4.56 -7.76
N HIS A 95 17.67 5.45 -8.72
CA HIS A 95 19.00 5.79 -9.21
C HIS A 95 19.47 7.10 -8.61
N PHE A 96 20.69 7.07 -8.08
CA PHE A 96 21.34 8.21 -7.44
C PHE A 96 22.57 8.67 -8.21
N GLU A 97 22.94 9.92 -7.99
CA GLU A 97 24.25 10.45 -8.35
C GLU A 97 24.83 11.27 -7.19
N ALA A 98 26.14 11.12 -6.97
CA ALA A 98 26.84 11.88 -5.95
C ALA A 98 26.80 13.37 -6.27
N ILE A 99 26.61 14.19 -5.23
CA ILE A 99 26.74 15.64 -5.34
C ILE A 99 28.23 15.98 -5.25
N ALA A 100 28.75 16.76 -6.21
CA ALA A 100 30.14 17.21 -6.22
C ALA A 100 30.48 17.98 -4.94
N GLY A 101 31.63 17.67 -4.33
CA GLY A 101 32.07 18.21 -3.04
C GLY A 101 31.38 17.63 -1.82
N SER A 102 30.62 16.52 -1.95
CA SER A 102 30.05 15.81 -0.79
C SER A 102 30.99 14.70 -0.30
N ASP A 103 30.79 14.26 0.95
CA ASP A 103 31.50 13.12 1.57
C ASP A 103 31.39 11.79 0.78
N MET A 104 30.58 11.78 -0.27
CA MET A 104 30.29 10.64 -1.12
C MET A 104 30.86 10.73 -2.55
N GLU A 105 31.60 11.79 -2.89
CA GLU A 105 32.19 12.00 -4.23
C GLU A 105 33.24 10.91 -4.58
N ASP A 106 34.04 10.46 -3.62
CA ASP A 106 35.15 9.52 -3.84
C ASP A 106 34.77 8.04 -3.66
N VAL A 107 33.51 7.73 -3.34
CA VAL A 107 33.07 6.34 -3.09
C VAL A 107 32.51 5.75 -4.39
N ALA A 108 33.29 4.88 -5.04
CA ALA A 108 32.94 4.24 -6.32
C ALA A 108 31.60 3.46 -6.32
N ALA A 109 31.09 3.09 -5.15
CA ALA A 109 29.79 2.41 -4.94
C ALA A 109 28.61 3.38 -4.72
N VAL A 110 28.72 4.65 -5.11
CA VAL A 110 27.68 5.67 -4.84
C VAL A 110 26.89 6.10 -6.09
N GLY A 111 27.21 5.52 -7.25
CA GLY A 111 26.29 5.49 -8.40
C GLY A 111 25.22 4.41 -8.30
N ASP A 112 24.97 3.90 -7.09
CA ASP A 112 24.25 2.65 -6.89
C ASP A 112 22.74 2.81 -7.06
N VAL A 113 22.19 1.97 -7.94
CA VAL A 113 20.77 1.61 -7.95
C VAL A 113 20.42 1.01 -6.58
N ARG A 114 19.32 1.47 -5.99
CA ARG A 114 18.78 0.91 -4.75
C ARG A 114 17.38 0.38 -4.98
N ASP A 115 17.20 -0.91 -4.68
CA ASP A 115 15.88 -1.48 -4.53
C ASP A 115 15.16 -0.80 -3.37
N ALA A 116 13.90 -0.44 -3.57
CA ALA A 116 13.07 0.17 -2.55
C ALA A 116 11.60 -0.16 -2.73
N SER A 117 10.83 0.12 -1.68
CA SER A 117 9.38 0.19 -1.74
C SER A 117 8.92 1.63 -1.55
N ALA A 118 8.26 2.19 -2.57
CA ALA A 118 7.54 3.45 -2.44
C ALA A 118 6.22 3.23 -1.71
N VAL A 119 5.91 4.10 -0.74
CA VAL A 119 4.70 4.01 0.07
C VAL A 119 3.66 5.04 -0.39
N PHE A 120 2.45 4.56 -0.62
CA PHE A 120 1.27 5.33 -0.96
C PHE A 120 0.16 5.04 0.05
N HIS A 121 -0.67 6.04 0.33
CA HIS A 121 -1.80 5.93 1.26
C HIS A 121 -3.09 6.36 0.58
N CYS A 122 -4.19 5.67 0.92
CA CYS A 122 -5.53 5.98 0.47
C CYS A 122 -6.32 6.59 1.62
N HIS A 123 -6.53 7.91 1.56
CA HIS A 123 -7.33 8.65 2.52
C HIS A 123 -8.67 9.04 1.87
N GLU A 124 -9.79 8.66 2.48
CA GLU A 124 -11.15 8.96 1.97
C GLU A 124 -11.36 8.60 0.48
N GLY A 125 -10.75 7.50 0.02
CA GLY A 125 -10.83 7.04 -1.38
C GLY A 125 -9.91 7.77 -2.35
N GLN A 126 -9.06 8.68 -1.86
CA GLN A 126 -8.06 9.39 -2.66
C GLN A 126 -6.66 8.87 -2.34
N TRP A 127 -5.92 8.53 -3.39
CA TRP A 127 -4.53 8.11 -3.27
C TRP A 127 -3.57 9.29 -3.25
N GLY A 128 -2.59 9.20 -2.36
CA GLY A 128 -1.49 10.15 -2.26
C GLY A 128 -0.19 9.49 -1.81
N THR A 129 0.87 10.29 -1.78
CA THR A 129 2.18 9.89 -1.27
C THR A 129 2.85 11.08 -0.61
N GLY A 130 3.65 10.80 0.43
CA GLY A 130 4.56 11.77 1.04
C GLY A 130 5.99 11.66 0.53
N GLY A 131 6.26 10.89 -0.54
CA GLY A 131 7.62 10.63 -1.02
C GLY A 131 8.42 9.66 -0.15
N LYS A 132 7.74 8.84 0.68
CA LYS A 132 8.40 7.89 1.59
C LYS A 132 8.86 6.64 0.84
N ALA A 133 10.17 6.43 0.81
CA ALA A 133 10.80 5.22 0.28
C ALA A 133 11.34 4.35 1.42
N LEU A 134 11.08 3.04 1.36
CA LEU A 134 11.73 2.04 2.21
C LEU A 134 12.89 1.43 1.41
N PHE A 135 14.10 1.96 1.61
CA PHE A 135 15.30 1.50 0.91
C PHE A 135 15.70 0.08 1.32
N ASN A 136 16.26 -0.65 0.36
CA ASN A 136 16.73 -2.02 0.48
C ASN A 136 15.63 -2.97 0.96
N MET A 137 14.40 -2.76 0.49
CA MET A 137 13.22 -3.50 0.95
C MET A 137 12.21 -3.68 -0.17
N ALA A 138 11.93 -4.94 -0.51
CA ALA A 138 10.86 -5.31 -1.44
C ALA A 138 9.48 -5.18 -0.78
N PRO A 139 8.39 -4.98 -1.55
CA PRO A 139 7.04 -4.79 -1.02
C PRO A 139 6.55 -5.90 -0.09
N GLU A 140 6.83 -7.16 -0.42
CA GLU A 140 6.48 -8.33 0.40
C GLU A 140 7.13 -8.23 1.77
N LEU A 141 8.44 -7.97 1.78
CA LEU A 141 9.23 -7.87 3.00
C LEU A 141 8.85 -6.63 3.82
N ALA A 142 8.44 -5.54 3.16
CA ALA A 142 7.97 -4.33 3.84
C ALA A 142 6.73 -4.60 4.68
N VAL A 143 5.74 -5.27 4.11
CA VAL A 143 4.51 -5.61 4.84
C VAL A 143 4.79 -6.62 5.96
N GLU A 144 5.69 -7.58 5.73
CA GLU A 144 6.10 -8.55 6.75
C GLU A 144 6.84 -7.90 7.93
N ARG A 145 7.86 -7.07 7.65
CA ARG A 145 8.66 -6.42 8.70
C ARG A 145 7.88 -5.36 9.48
N LEU A 146 6.87 -4.77 8.87
CA LEU A 146 5.97 -3.82 9.51
C LEU A 146 4.69 -4.49 10.03
N ALA A 147 4.72 -5.81 10.25
CA ALA A 147 3.66 -6.52 10.94
C ALA A 147 3.39 -5.89 12.31
N GLY A 148 2.12 -5.53 12.56
CA GLY A 148 1.68 -4.76 13.73
C GLY A 148 1.37 -3.30 13.41
N GLN A 149 2.00 -2.72 12.39
CA GLN A 149 1.58 -1.44 11.80
C GLN A 149 0.70 -1.65 10.58
N TYR A 150 0.97 -2.70 9.81
CA TYR A 150 0.22 -3.05 8.61
C TYR A 150 -0.30 -4.49 8.66
N THR A 151 -1.53 -4.67 8.16
CA THR A 151 -2.16 -5.97 7.94
C THR A 151 -2.28 -6.23 6.44
N PRO A 152 -1.67 -7.28 5.88
CA PRO A 152 -1.74 -7.56 4.44
C PRO A 152 -3.19 -7.70 3.95
N LEU A 153 -3.51 -7.04 2.84
CA LEU A 153 -4.79 -7.26 2.15
C LEU A 153 -4.68 -8.53 1.31
N ARG A 154 -5.61 -9.48 1.52
CA ARG A 154 -5.72 -10.67 0.69
C ARG A 154 -6.40 -10.30 -0.63
N ILE A 155 -5.62 -9.83 -1.58
CA ILE A 155 -6.10 -9.67 -2.94
C ILE A 155 -6.21 -11.08 -3.52
N ALA A 156 -7.41 -11.48 -3.94
CA ALA A 156 -7.55 -12.66 -4.79
C ALA A 156 -6.78 -12.35 -6.07
N GLU A 157 -5.62 -12.97 -6.27
CA GLU A 157 -4.85 -12.92 -7.52
C GLU A 157 -5.64 -13.63 -8.63
N ASN A 158 -6.76 -13.03 -9.06
CA ASN A 158 -7.42 -13.39 -10.31
C ASN A 158 -6.69 -12.68 -11.46
N GLU A 159 -5.43 -13.05 -11.73
CA GLU A 159 -4.75 -12.71 -13.01
C GLU A 159 -3.35 -13.33 -13.23
N SER A 160 -2.93 -14.36 -12.47
CA SER A 160 -1.64 -15.05 -12.74
C SER A 160 -1.77 -16.42 -13.43
N ALA A 161 -2.99 -16.88 -13.73
CA ALA A 161 -3.24 -18.20 -14.32
C ALA A 161 -3.34 -18.22 -15.86
N SER A 162 -3.45 -17.07 -16.54
CA SER A 162 -3.59 -17.03 -18.00
C SER A 162 -2.27 -16.85 -18.77
N ALA A 163 -1.15 -16.61 -18.10
CA ALA A 163 0.15 -16.35 -18.75
C ALA A 163 1.16 -17.51 -18.67
N ARG A 164 0.75 -18.70 -18.22
CA ARG A 164 1.58 -19.93 -18.23
C ARG A 164 1.00 -21.07 -19.10
N MET A 165 0.09 -20.76 -20.01
CA MET A 165 -0.42 -21.72 -21.01
C MET A 165 -0.51 -21.05 -22.39
N THR A 166 0.64 -20.68 -22.93
CA THR A 166 0.94 -20.55 -24.38
C THR A 166 2.44 -20.53 -24.52
#